data_AF-A0A6V7JZX9-F1
#
_entry.id   AF-A0A6V7JZX9-F1
#
_cell.length_a   1.000
_cell.length_b   1.000
_cell.length_c   1.000
_cell.angle_alpha   90.00
_cell.angle_beta   90.00
_cell.angle_gamma   90.00
#
_symmetry.space_group_name_H-M   'P 1'
#
loop_
_entity.id
_entity.type
_entity.pdbx_description
1 polymer ?
#
loop_
_entity_poly.entity_id
_entity_poly.type
_entity_poly.pdbx_seq_one_letter_code
_entity_poly.pdbx_strand_id
1 'polypeptide(L)'
;VLCYGSTLALQDVLPDEPCRLAHVIVRAVKDSNLLDGLPYRHGSGRFGGGSGDGDKPLLQKLVLLVLKSVAVTVKETRTDSSDSSLGSEAEDLDADMAVIERSIREVLRQLDNCVKTLMPFHPEMPLSQWVIQIFHDQDDFLIEGMVCCLDVAVGLFYRGPPQNELGHMLSPTLTFVQFVRAVSHDPDVLLDLLVSNETCFLLYLLRFLKYVRRNWQEFVLCCGRELDDTMTVLIRLRLAIDRLVSKALFPYNINPVLRLLEKCESFYEGSVDN
;
A
#
# COMPACT_ATOMS: atom_id res chain seq x y z
N VAL A 1 11.20 9.60 10.80
CA VAL A 1 10.89 10.45 9.62
C VAL A 1 9.62 9.90 8.97
N LEU A 2 8.44 10.17 9.56
CA LEU A 2 7.16 9.51 9.25
C LEU A 2 7.20 7.98 9.49
N CYS A 3 6.95 7.56 10.73
CA CYS A 3 6.75 6.15 11.08
C CYS A 3 5.31 5.76 10.74
N TYR A 4 4.96 5.73 9.45
CA TYR A 4 3.57 5.67 9.03
C TYR A 4 2.91 4.37 9.49
N GLY A 5 3.47 3.22 9.11
CA GLY A 5 2.88 1.92 9.41
C GLY A 5 2.80 1.59 10.91
N SER A 6 3.71 2.13 11.72
CA SER A 6 3.82 1.83 13.15
C SER A 6 3.21 2.89 14.08
N THR A 7 2.96 4.12 13.61
CA THR A 7 2.44 5.21 14.46
C THR A 7 1.35 6.02 13.76
N LEU A 8 1.66 6.72 12.67
CA LEU A 8 0.74 7.70 12.08
C LEU A 8 -0.51 7.03 11.50
N ALA A 9 -0.38 5.84 10.91
CA ALA A 9 -1.50 5.09 10.35
C ALA A 9 -2.53 4.71 11.44
N LEU A 10 -2.11 4.54 12.70
CA LEU A 10 -2.94 4.10 13.81
C LEU A 10 -3.62 5.26 14.57
N GLN A 11 -3.14 6.49 14.41
CA GLN A 11 -3.65 7.66 15.13
C GLN A 11 -4.94 8.20 14.53
N ASP A 12 -5.91 8.60 15.36
CA ASP A 12 -7.13 9.25 14.89
C ASP A 12 -6.87 10.70 14.47
N VAL A 13 -6.04 11.42 15.23
CA VAL A 13 -5.58 12.78 14.93
C VAL A 13 -4.08 12.74 14.68
N LEU A 14 -3.65 13.29 13.54
CA LEU A 14 -2.24 13.33 13.17
C LEU A 14 -1.53 14.54 13.79
N PRO A 15 -0.27 14.41 14.24
CA PRO A 15 0.48 15.55 14.76
C PRO A 15 0.90 16.53 13.65
N ASP A 16 0.85 17.83 13.96
CA ASP A 16 1.13 18.93 13.00
C ASP A 16 2.50 18.87 12.31
N GLU A 17 3.54 18.41 13.02
CA GLU A 17 4.90 18.36 12.47
C GLU A 17 5.05 17.33 11.34
N PRO A 18 4.67 16.05 11.51
CA PRO A 18 4.52 15.07 10.43
C PRO A 18 3.69 15.57 9.23
N CYS A 19 2.56 16.21 9.49
CA CYS A 19 1.67 16.77 8.47
C CYS A 19 2.35 17.87 7.65
N ARG A 20 2.96 18.85 8.33
CA ARG A 20 3.74 19.91 7.67
C ARG A 20 4.89 19.36 6.85
N LEU A 21 5.63 18.38 7.36
CA LEU A 21 6.71 17.73 6.62
C LEU A 21 6.19 17.02 5.36
N ALA A 22 5.09 16.27 5.48
CA ALA A 22 4.46 15.59 4.36
C ALA A 22 4.03 16.60 3.27
N HIS A 23 3.40 17.71 3.64
CA HIS A 23 3.04 18.77 2.70
C HIS A 23 4.24 19.41 2.00
N VAL A 24 5.35 19.63 2.72
CA VAL A 24 6.58 20.14 2.12
C VAL A 24 7.13 19.15 1.09
N ILE A 25 7.14 17.85 1.39
CA ILE A 25 7.63 16.82 0.48
C ILE A 25 6.74 16.70 -0.75
N VAL A 26 5.41 16.66 -0.58
CA VAL A 26 4.44 16.62 -1.68
C VAL A 26 4.62 17.82 -2.62
N ARG A 27 4.78 19.03 -2.07
CA ARG A 27 5.08 20.24 -2.86
C ARG A 27 6.46 20.19 -3.52
N ALA A 28 7.48 19.71 -2.82
CA ALA A 28 8.84 19.63 -3.35
C ALA A 28 8.94 18.66 -4.53
N VAL A 29 8.21 17.53 -4.49
CA VAL A 29 8.10 16.63 -5.65
C VAL A 29 7.39 17.34 -6.78
N LYS A 30 6.18 17.86 -6.53
CA LYS A 30 5.31 18.44 -7.56
C LYS A 30 5.90 19.68 -8.26
N ASP A 31 6.46 20.60 -7.48
CA ASP A 31 6.78 21.96 -7.93
C ASP A 31 8.29 22.24 -7.98
N SER A 32 9.12 21.47 -7.26
CA SER A 32 10.56 21.74 -7.09
C SER A 32 11.46 20.64 -7.65
N ASN A 33 10.89 19.72 -8.45
CA ASN A 33 11.60 18.62 -9.10
C ASN A 33 12.53 17.85 -8.14
N LEU A 34 12.08 17.59 -6.91
CA LEU A 34 12.90 16.87 -5.90
C LEU A 34 13.49 15.57 -6.47
N LEU A 35 12.74 14.92 -7.38
CA LEU A 35 13.13 13.68 -8.04
C LEU A 35 14.29 13.85 -9.04
N ASP A 36 14.42 15.01 -9.71
CA ASP A 36 15.51 15.31 -10.65
C ASP A 36 16.84 15.52 -9.92
N GLY A 37 16.78 15.95 -8.66
CA GLY A 37 17.94 16.17 -7.81
C GLY A 37 18.55 14.89 -7.24
N LEU A 38 17.95 13.71 -7.50
CA LEU A 38 18.44 12.44 -6.96
C LEU A 38 19.79 12.09 -7.62
N PRO A 39 20.90 12.02 -6.87
CA PRO A 39 22.17 11.55 -7.40
C PRO A 39 22.10 10.03 -7.58
N TYR A 40 21.39 9.56 -8.60
CA TYR A 40 21.27 8.14 -8.91
C TYR A 40 22.32 7.73 -9.94
N ARG A 41 23.38 7.08 -9.46
CA ARG A 41 24.34 6.37 -10.29
C ARG A 41 23.88 4.93 -10.41
N HIS A 42 23.52 4.54 -11.63
CA HIS A 42 23.35 3.14 -11.99
C HIS A 42 24.58 2.36 -11.49
N GLY A 43 24.36 1.23 -10.81
CA GLY A 43 25.40 0.43 -10.16
C GLY A 43 26.71 0.42 -10.95
N SER A 44 27.79 0.82 -10.30
CA SER A 44 29.09 1.09 -10.92
C SER A 44 29.77 -0.19 -11.41
N GLY A 45 29.32 -0.72 -12.54
CA GLY A 45 30.03 -1.79 -13.26
C GLY A 45 31.21 -1.29 -14.11
N ARG A 46 31.50 0.02 -14.16
CA ARG A 46 32.34 0.58 -15.25
C ARG A 46 33.81 0.84 -14.96
N PHE A 47 34.29 0.89 -13.71
CA PHE A 47 35.73 0.83 -13.42
C PHE A 47 35.93 0.34 -11.98
N GLY A 48 36.37 -0.92 -11.81
CA GLY A 48 36.88 -1.41 -10.52
C GLY A 48 36.08 -2.49 -9.78
N GLY A 49 35.15 -3.21 -10.43
CA GLY A 49 34.63 -4.49 -9.88
C GLY A 49 33.79 -4.40 -8.60
N GLY A 50 33.03 -3.31 -8.40
CA GLY A 50 32.11 -3.19 -7.27
C GLY A 50 30.76 -3.84 -7.55
N SER A 51 30.48 -4.97 -6.92
CA SER A 51 29.19 -5.69 -6.92
C SER A 51 28.12 -5.02 -6.03
N GLY A 52 28.10 -3.69 -5.94
CA GLY A 52 27.17 -2.96 -5.05
C GLY A 52 25.84 -2.65 -5.75
N ASP A 53 24.75 -2.58 -4.98
CA ASP A 53 23.38 -2.21 -5.42
C ASP A 53 23.27 -0.74 -5.90
N GLY A 54 24.41 -0.07 -6.16
CA GLY A 54 24.49 1.34 -6.53
C GLY A 54 23.76 2.23 -5.53
N ASP A 55 22.99 3.19 -6.06
CA ASP A 55 22.14 4.10 -5.29
C ASP A 55 20.70 3.57 -5.12
N LYS A 56 20.43 2.27 -5.35
CA LYS A 56 19.11 1.67 -5.16
C LYS A 56 18.55 1.84 -3.73
N PRO A 57 19.34 1.69 -2.65
CA PRO A 57 18.85 1.97 -1.30
C PRO A 57 18.44 3.43 -1.07
N LEU A 58 19.08 4.38 -1.76
CA LEU A 58 18.69 5.79 -1.71
C LEU A 58 17.35 6.01 -2.43
N LEU A 59 17.19 5.40 -3.61
CA LEU A 59 15.92 5.43 -4.36
C LEU A 59 14.77 4.81 -3.54
N GLN A 60 14.98 3.63 -2.93
CA GLN A 60 14.00 2.99 -2.05
C GLN A 60 13.54 3.93 -0.92
N LYS A 61 14.50 4.56 -0.22
CA LYS A 61 14.18 5.50 0.86
C LYS A 61 13.41 6.72 0.37
N LEU A 62 13.77 7.29 -0.79
CA LEU A 62 13.05 8.41 -1.39
C LEU A 62 11.63 8.01 -1.79
N VAL A 63 11.47 6.88 -2.49
CA VAL A 63 10.16 6.36 -2.90
C VAL A 63 9.27 6.17 -1.67
N LEU A 64 9.78 5.51 -0.64
CA LEU A 64 9.02 5.28 0.59
C LEU A 64 8.67 6.60 1.29
N LEU A 65 9.58 7.57 1.32
CA LEU A 65 9.32 8.90 1.88
C LEU A 65 8.18 9.62 1.15
N VAL A 66 8.15 9.55 -0.19
CA VAL A 66 7.08 10.14 -1.00
C VAL A 66 5.75 9.43 -0.74
N LEU A 67 5.72 8.10 -0.75
CA LEU A 67 4.52 7.31 -0.46
C LEU A 67 3.94 7.62 0.93
N LYS A 68 4.82 7.72 1.95
CA LYS A 68 4.43 8.12 3.32
C LYS A 68 3.84 9.52 3.37
N SER A 69 4.46 10.47 2.67
CA SER A 69 4.00 11.86 2.63
C SER A 69 2.62 11.96 2.00
N VAL A 70 2.40 11.27 0.88
CA VAL A 70 1.08 11.19 0.22
C VAL A 70 0.05 10.55 1.15
N ALA A 71 0.39 9.45 1.82
CA ALA A 71 -0.51 8.74 2.72
C ALA A 71 -0.88 9.56 3.98
N VAL A 72 0.04 10.39 4.48
CA VAL A 72 -0.23 11.37 5.55
C VAL A 72 -1.18 12.45 5.05
N THR A 73 -0.91 13.08 3.90
CA THR A 73 -1.77 14.13 3.34
C THR A 73 -3.19 13.66 3.08
N VAL A 74 -3.39 12.44 2.52
CA VAL A 74 -4.74 11.88 2.33
C VAL A 74 -5.47 11.66 3.64
N LYS A 75 -4.74 11.28 4.70
CA LYS A 75 -5.34 10.95 5.98
C LYS A 75 -5.73 12.22 6.74
N GLU A 76 -4.85 13.21 6.81
CA GLU A 76 -5.09 14.51 7.45
C GLU A 76 -6.34 15.19 6.91
N THR A 77 -6.50 15.23 5.59
CA THR A 77 -7.63 15.92 4.95
C THR A 77 -8.97 15.25 5.28
N ARG A 78 -8.97 13.96 5.57
CA ARG A 78 -10.17 13.22 6.01
C ARG A 78 -10.49 13.43 7.49
N THR A 79 -9.47 13.61 8.33
CA THR A 79 -9.65 13.83 9.77
C THR A 79 -10.10 15.25 10.06
N ASP A 80 -9.52 16.25 9.40
CA ASP A 80 -9.90 17.67 9.56
C ASP A 80 -11.37 17.94 9.18
N SER A 81 -11.91 17.12 8.28
CA SER A 81 -13.29 17.23 7.79
C SER A 81 -14.34 16.59 8.72
N SER A 82 -13.93 15.84 9.75
CA SER A 82 -14.85 15.07 10.60
C SER A 82 -15.32 15.82 11.85
N ASP A 83 -14.71 16.95 12.18
CA ASP A 83 -14.94 17.71 13.43
C ASP A 83 -15.80 18.98 13.28
N SER A 84 -16.28 19.32 12.07
CA SER A 84 -17.12 20.51 11.84
C SER A 84 -18.56 20.19 11.41
N SER A 85 -19.53 20.87 12.06
CA SER A 85 -20.96 20.59 12.02
C SER A 85 -21.72 21.39 10.96
N LEU A 86 -22.40 20.66 10.06
CA LEU A 86 -23.67 20.92 9.36
C LEU A 86 -23.80 22.15 8.43
N GLY A 87 -23.87 21.85 7.13
CA GLY A 87 -24.90 22.41 6.24
C GLY A 87 -24.40 23.08 4.97
N SER A 88 -23.30 23.84 5.05
CA SER A 88 -22.72 24.58 3.91
C SER A 88 -21.35 24.07 3.44
N GLU A 89 -20.68 23.23 4.23
CA GLU A 89 -19.30 22.77 3.96
C GLU A 89 -19.21 21.55 3.02
N ALA A 90 -20.32 20.87 2.70
CA ALA A 90 -20.26 19.66 1.88
C ALA A 90 -19.72 19.90 0.46
N GLU A 91 -20.05 21.06 -0.13
CA GLU A 91 -19.53 21.45 -1.46
C GLU A 91 -18.07 21.90 -1.40
N ASP A 92 -17.66 22.58 -0.32
CA ASP A 92 -16.27 23.00 -0.09
C ASP A 92 -15.34 21.80 0.16
N LEU A 93 -15.80 20.81 0.94
CA LEU A 93 -15.10 19.54 1.16
C LEU A 93 -14.90 18.73 -0.14
N ASP A 94 -15.87 18.80 -1.06
CA ASP A 94 -15.78 18.14 -2.36
C ASP A 94 -14.74 18.83 -3.26
N ALA A 95 -14.71 20.16 -3.24
CA ALA A 95 -13.71 20.95 -3.96
C ALA A 95 -12.29 20.69 -3.43
N ASP A 96 -12.10 20.70 -2.11
CA ASP A 96 -10.81 20.48 -1.47
C ASP A 96 -10.29 19.06 -1.74
N MET A 97 -11.13 18.04 -1.54
CA MET A 97 -10.76 16.66 -1.85
C MET A 97 -10.42 16.46 -3.33
N ALA A 98 -11.09 17.15 -4.25
CA ALA A 98 -10.76 17.11 -5.68
C ALA A 98 -9.41 17.80 -5.99
N VAL A 99 -9.05 18.88 -5.28
CA VAL A 99 -7.74 19.53 -5.42
C VAL A 99 -6.63 18.61 -4.90
N ILE A 100 -6.87 17.98 -3.74
CA ILE A 100 -5.95 17.01 -3.13
C ILE A 100 -5.75 15.80 -4.05
N GLU A 101 -6.82 15.22 -4.60
CA GLU A 101 -6.74 14.10 -5.54
C GLU A 101 -5.88 14.46 -6.76
N ARG A 102 -6.08 15.64 -7.36
CA ARG A 102 -5.26 16.11 -8.48
C ARG A 102 -3.79 16.27 -8.08
N SER A 103 -3.52 16.84 -6.91
CA SER A 103 -2.15 17.03 -6.42
C SER A 103 -1.44 15.69 -6.18
N ILE A 104 -2.14 14.72 -5.58
CA ILE A 104 -1.60 13.39 -5.31
C ILE A 104 -1.37 12.62 -6.61
N ARG A 105 -2.32 12.71 -7.55
CA ARG A 105 -2.18 12.10 -8.87
C ARG A 105 -0.91 12.55 -9.56
N GLU A 106 -0.64 13.85 -9.55
CA GLU A 106 0.56 14.40 -10.18
C GLU A 106 1.84 13.92 -9.48
N VAL A 107 1.88 13.95 -8.14
CA VAL A 107 3.05 13.45 -7.38
C VAL A 107 3.33 11.98 -7.65
N LEU A 108 2.29 11.14 -7.66
CA LEU A 108 2.46 9.71 -7.94
C LEU A 108 2.86 9.45 -9.40
N ARG A 109 2.37 10.24 -10.36
CA ARG A 109 2.79 10.16 -11.77
C ARG A 109 4.26 10.54 -11.94
N GLN A 110 4.71 11.60 -11.28
CA GLN A 110 6.12 12.00 -11.29
C GLN A 110 7.02 10.95 -10.64
N LEU A 111 6.56 10.36 -9.52
CA LEU A 111 7.25 9.26 -8.86
C LEU A 111 7.36 8.03 -9.78
N ASP A 112 6.25 7.63 -10.41
CA ASP A 112 6.19 6.51 -11.37
C ASP A 112 7.17 6.71 -12.53
N ASN A 113 7.17 7.90 -13.15
CA ASN A 113 8.10 8.25 -14.22
C ASN A 113 9.57 8.22 -13.75
N CYS A 114 9.86 8.76 -12.56
CA CYS A 114 11.20 8.75 -11.99
C CYS A 114 11.69 7.30 -11.79
N VAL A 115 10.90 6.46 -11.14
CA VAL A 115 11.25 5.07 -10.88
C VAL A 115 11.46 4.30 -12.19
N LYS A 116 10.57 4.45 -13.18
CA LYS A 116 10.70 3.79 -14.50
C LYS A 116 11.88 4.29 -15.33
N THR A 117 12.37 5.49 -15.08
CA THR A 117 13.57 6.03 -15.73
C THR A 117 14.85 5.45 -15.10
N LEU A 118 14.84 5.17 -13.80
CA LEU A 118 16.00 4.72 -13.04
C LEU A 118 16.10 3.19 -12.90
N MET A 119 14.99 2.48 -13.11
CA MET A 119 14.87 1.03 -12.96
C MET A 119 14.39 0.39 -14.27
N PRO A 120 14.81 -0.86 -14.58
CA PRO A 120 14.45 -1.55 -15.81
C PRO A 120 13.02 -2.14 -15.77
N PHE A 121 12.03 -1.35 -15.32
CA PHE A 121 10.64 -1.77 -15.30
C PHE A 121 9.96 -1.55 -16.66
N HIS A 122 8.94 -2.37 -16.95
CA HIS A 122 8.14 -2.17 -18.15
C HIS A 122 7.36 -0.84 -18.07
N PRO A 123 7.24 -0.05 -19.16
CA PRO A 123 6.54 1.23 -19.13
C PRO A 123 5.08 1.13 -18.65
N GLU A 124 4.41 0.04 -18.98
CA GLU A 124 3.02 -0.22 -18.58
C GLU A 124 2.88 -0.87 -17.19
N MET A 125 3.99 -1.16 -16.50
CA MET A 125 3.93 -1.70 -15.14
C MET A 125 3.34 -0.65 -14.19
N PRO A 126 2.20 -0.90 -13.53
CA PRO A 126 1.62 0.05 -12.60
C PRO A 126 2.42 0.11 -11.29
N LEU A 127 2.24 1.20 -10.55
CA LEU A 127 2.82 1.39 -9.21
C LEU A 127 2.50 0.25 -8.25
N SER A 128 1.26 -0.22 -8.27
CA SER A 128 0.80 -1.41 -7.53
C SER A 128 1.68 -2.65 -7.74
N GLN A 129 2.39 -2.76 -8.88
CA GLN A 129 3.28 -3.88 -9.16
C GLN A 129 4.75 -3.56 -8.88
N TRP A 130 5.27 -2.44 -9.38
CA TRP A 130 6.71 -2.15 -9.22
C TRP A 130 7.07 -1.84 -7.76
N VAL A 131 6.11 -1.38 -6.93
CA VAL A 131 6.33 -1.15 -5.49
C VAL A 131 6.76 -2.43 -4.76
N ILE A 132 6.26 -3.59 -5.20
CA ILE A 132 6.67 -4.88 -4.63
C ILE A 132 8.11 -5.21 -5.06
N GLN A 133 8.45 -4.95 -6.32
CA GLN A 133 9.78 -5.29 -6.86
C GLN A 133 10.89 -4.39 -6.29
N ILE A 134 10.61 -3.10 -6.10
CA ILE A 134 11.60 -2.16 -5.59
C ILE A 134 11.95 -2.42 -4.12
N PHE A 135 11.01 -2.94 -3.32
CA PHE A 135 11.20 -3.18 -1.89
C PHE A 135 11.39 -4.65 -1.49
N HIS A 136 11.46 -5.58 -2.45
CA HIS A 136 11.50 -7.02 -2.14
C HIS A 136 12.65 -7.48 -1.22
N ASP A 137 13.73 -6.70 -1.11
CA ASP A 137 14.88 -7.00 -0.26
C ASP A 137 14.74 -6.53 1.21
N GLN A 138 13.70 -5.76 1.53
CA GLN A 138 13.48 -5.18 2.86
C GLN A 138 11.99 -5.27 3.26
N ASP A 139 11.63 -6.28 4.06
CA ASP A 139 10.24 -6.56 4.45
C ASP A 139 9.56 -5.37 5.14
N ASP A 140 10.27 -4.63 5.98
CA ASP A 140 9.73 -3.44 6.66
C ASP A 140 9.32 -2.35 5.66
N PHE A 141 10.17 -2.07 4.67
CA PHE A 141 9.90 -1.10 3.61
C PHE A 141 8.80 -1.59 2.67
N LEU A 142 8.82 -2.88 2.33
CA LEU A 142 7.82 -3.50 1.47
C LEU A 142 6.43 -3.37 2.08
N ILE A 143 6.26 -3.86 3.31
CA ILE A 143 4.98 -3.85 3.99
C ILE A 143 4.53 -2.42 4.27
N GLU A 144 5.42 -1.51 4.68
CA GLU A 144 5.04 -0.12 4.92
C GLU A 144 4.64 0.61 3.63
N GLY A 145 5.31 0.32 2.50
CA GLY A 145 4.92 0.81 1.19
C GLY A 145 3.54 0.30 0.77
N MET A 146 3.25 -0.98 0.99
CA MET A 146 1.94 -1.58 0.74
C MET A 146 0.83 -0.94 1.58
N VAL A 147 1.07 -0.64 2.86
CA VAL A 147 0.13 0.11 3.72
C VAL A 147 -0.14 1.50 3.17
N CYS A 148 0.91 2.24 2.77
CA CYS A 148 0.75 3.57 2.18
C CYS A 148 -0.12 3.52 0.91
N CYS A 149 0.14 2.60 -0.01
CA CYS A 149 -0.65 2.43 -1.24
C CYS A 149 -2.12 2.10 -0.94
N LEU A 150 -2.36 1.18 0.00
CA LEU A 150 -3.72 0.79 0.40
C LEU A 150 -4.49 1.96 1.02
N ASP A 151 -3.87 2.70 1.94
CA ASP A 151 -4.53 3.82 2.62
C ASP A 151 -4.82 4.98 1.67
N VAL A 152 -3.90 5.28 0.75
CA VAL A 152 -4.10 6.29 -0.30
C VAL A 152 -5.24 5.87 -1.22
N ALA A 153 -5.25 4.62 -1.69
CA ALA A 153 -6.32 4.08 -2.52
C ALA A 153 -7.68 4.18 -1.80
N VAL A 154 -7.79 3.66 -0.58
CA VAL A 154 -9.04 3.69 0.19
C VAL A 154 -9.48 5.12 0.54
N GLY A 155 -8.51 6.02 0.80
CA GLY A 155 -8.78 7.42 1.12
C GLY A 155 -9.29 8.22 -0.07
N LEU A 156 -8.71 8.02 -1.25
CA LEU A 156 -9.14 8.70 -2.48
C LEU A 156 -10.40 8.08 -3.08
N PHE A 157 -10.57 6.77 -2.98
CA PHE A 157 -11.71 6.04 -3.58
C PHE A 157 -12.93 5.95 -2.65
N TYR A 158 -12.96 6.74 -1.57
CA TYR A 158 -14.03 6.70 -0.57
C TYR A 158 -15.43 7.00 -1.16
N ARG A 159 -15.51 7.76 -2.26
CA ARG A 159 -16.76 8.16 -2.94
C ARG A 159 -17.19 7.28 -4.11
N GLY A 160 -16.43 6.25 -4.46
CA GLY A 160 -16.74 5.34 -5.55
C GLY A 160 -15.47 4.84 -6.25
N PRO A 161 -15.55 3.73 -7.00
CA PRO A 161 -14.42 3.23 -7.76
C PRO A 161 -13.94 4.32 -8.73
N PRO A 162 -12.64 4.63 -8.76
CA PRO A 162 -12.09 5.58 -9.71
C PRO A 162 -12.31 5.03 -11.12
N GLN A 163 -13.07 5.75 -11.96
CA GLN A 163 -13.10 5.49 -13.40
C GLN A 163 -11.80 5.95 -14.10
N ASN A 164 -10.70 6.10 -13.33
CA ASN A 164 -9.51 6.90 -13.67
C ASN A 164 -8.22 6.08 -13.51
N GLU A 165 -7.16 6.53 -14.19
CA GLU A 165 -5.78 5.99 -14.17
C GLU A 165 -5.23 5.69 -12.75
N LEU A 166 -5.63 6.47 -11.74
CA LEU A 166 -5.26 6.27 -10.33
C LEU A 166 -5.67 4.91 -9.77
N GLY A 167 -6.85 4.40 -10.17
CA GLY A 167 -7.36 3.12 -9.69
C GLY A 167 -6.49 1.96 -10.11
N HIS A 168 -6.03 1.99 -11.36
CA HIS A 168 -5.10 1.00 -11.87
C HIS A 168 -3.71 1.14 -11.24
N MET A 169 -3.23 2.38 -11.09
CA MET A 169 -1.92 2.68 -10.51
C MET A 169 -1.80 2.22 -9.05
N LEU A 170 -2.83 2.41 -8.23
CA LEU A 170 -2.83 2.08 -6.79
C LEU A 170 -3.75 0.90 -6.42
N SER A 171 -4.08 0.02 -7.37
CA SER A 171 -5.01 -1.09 -7.08
C SER A 171 -4.52 -1.93 -5.89
N PRO A 172 -5.27 -1.98 -4.77
CA PRO A 172 -4.89 -2.79 -3.61
C PRO A 172 -4.85 -4.28 -3.94
N THR A 173 -5.77 -4.73 -4.81
CA THR A 173 -5.83 -6.11 -5.29
C THR A 173 -4.58 -6.47 -6.08
N LEU A 174 -4.19 -5.65 -7.08
CA LEU A 174 -2.98 -5.92 -7.87
C LEU A 174 -1.71 -5.88 -7.01
N THR A 175 -1.67 -4.99 -6.02
CA THR A 175 -0.55 -4.93 -5.06
C THR A 175 -0.43 -6.23 -4.27
N PHE A 176 -1.55 -6.75 -3.74
CA PHE A 176 -1.56 -8.01 -3.00
C PHE A 176 -1.24 -9.22 -3.88
N VAL A 177 -1.82 -9.31 -5.08
CA VAL A 177 -1.50 -10.38 -6.04
C VAL A 177 -0.01 -10.37 -6.39
N GLN A 178 0.57 -9.20 -6.65
CA GLN A 178 1.99 -9.09 -6.93
C GLN A 178 2.86 -9.47 -5.72
N PHE A 179 2.44 -9.13 -4.50
CA PHE A 179 3.11 -9.58 -3.28
C PHE A 179 3.06 -11.10 -3.13
N VAL A 180 1.89 -11.72 -3.32
CA VAL A 180 1.72 -13.19 -3.27
C VAL A 180 2.62 -13.88 -4.30
N ARG A 181 2.72 -13.34 -5.52
CA ARG A 181 3.66 -13.84 -6.54
C ARG A 181 5.12 -13.69 -6.11
N ALA A 182 5.49 -12.57 -5.49
CA ALA A 182 6.85 -12.31 -5.04
C ALA A 182 7.30 -13.32 -3.97
N VAL A 183 6.38 -13.75 -3.09
CA VAL A 183 6.62 -14.80 -2.10
C VAL A 183 6.33 -16.22 -2.63
N SER A 184 6.24 -16.40 -3.95
CA SER A 184 6.00 -17.68 -4.62
C SER A 184 4.73 -18.43 -4.17
N HIS A 185 3.69 -17.70 -3.78
CA HIS A 185 2.43 -18.24 -3.26
C HIS A 185 2.61 -19.07 -1.98
N ASP A 186 3.66 -18.80 -1.21
CA ASP A 186 3.92 -19.49 0.05
C ASP A 186 3.14 -18.81 1.21
N PRO A 187 2.12 -19.48 1.80
CA PRO A 187 1.38 -18.93 2.93
C PRO A 187 2.20 -18.86 4.22
N ASP A 188 3.30 -19.61 4.34
CA ASP A 188 4.13 -19.62 5.55
C ASP A 188 4.90 -18.29 5.68
N VAL A 189 5.30 -17.66 4.58
CA VAL A 189 5.89 -16.31 4.59
C VAL A 189 4.92 -15.27 5.17
N LEU A 190 3.64 -15.33 4.79
CA LEU A 190 2.61 -14.44 5.34
C LEU A 190 2.36 -14.73 6.83
N LEU A 191 2.45 -16.00 7.24
CA LEU A 191 2.32 -16.38 8.63
C LEU A 191 3.49 -15.84 9.46
N ASP A 192 4.72 -15.97 8.98
CA ASP A 192 5.92 -15.47 9.64
C ASP A 192 5.86 -13.95 9.81
N LEU A 193 5.40 -13.22 8.78
CA LEU A 193 5.16 -11.78 8.86
C LEU A 193 4.08 -11.39 9.87
N LEU A 194 3.08 -12.25 10.13
CA LEU A 194 2.07 -12.01 11.17
C LEU A 194 2.56 -12.33 12.57
N VAL A 195 3.37 -13.37 12.72
CA VAL A 195 3.90 -13.79 14.03
C VAL A 195 5.02 -12.86 14.47
N SER A 196 5.83 -12.38 13.52
CA SER A 196 6.86 -11.37 13.76
C SER A 196 6.24 -10.00 14.08
N ASN A 197 6.90 -9.25 14.98
CA ASN A 197 6.56 -7.87 15.32
C ASN A 197 7.47 -6.84 14.62
N GLU A 198 8.28 -7.28 13.67
CA GLU A 198 9.23 -6.43 12.94
C GLU A 198 8.56 -5.55 11.89
N THR A 199 7.41 -6.01 11.36
CA THR A 199 6.69 -5.30 10.29
C THR A 199 5.29 -4.89 10.74
N CYS A 200 4.67 -3.98 9.98
CA CYS A 200 3.26 -3.61 10.16
C CYS A 200 2.30 -4.53 9.37
N PHE A 201 2.67 -5.79 9.11
CA PHE A 201 1.90 -6.67 8.24
C PHE A 201 0.50 -6.99 8.76
N LEU A 202 0.34 -7.11 10.08
CA LEU A 202 -0.98 -7.23 10.71
C LEU A 202 -1.91 -6.07 10.32
N LEU A 203 -1.40 -4.84 10.35
CA LEU A 203 -2.16 -3.64 9.99
C LEU A 203 -2.56 -3.69 8.51
N TYR A 204 -1.60 -4.01 7.63
CA TYR A 204 -1.83 -4.18 6.21
C TYR A 204 -2.92 -5.21 5.95
N LEU A 205 -2.75 -6.44 6.45
CA LEU A 205 -3.65 -7.56 6.18
C LEU A 205 -5.06 -7.26 6.70
N LEU A 206 -5.19 -6.72 7.91
CA LEU A 206 -6.49 -6.36 8.48
C LEU A 206 -7.23 -5.34 7.59
N ARG A 207 -6.55 -4.30 7.11
CA ARG A 207 -7.16 -3.26 6.26
C ARG A 207 -7.46 -3.80 4.87
N PHE A 208 -6.56 -4.59 4.31
CA PHE A 208 -6.74 -5.22 3.00
C PHE A 208 -7.96 -6.14 3.02
N LEU A 209 -8.10 -7.02 4.01
CA LEU A 209 -9.26 -7.90 4.12
C LEU A 209 -10.58 -7.13 4.35
N LYS A 210 -10.55 -6.01 5.07
CA LYS A 210 -11.71 -5.11 5.17
C LYS A 210 -12.08 -4.51 3.80
N TYR A 211 -11.07 -4.11 3.01
CA TYR A 211 -11.26 -3.63 1.65
C TYR A 211 -11.85 -4.71 0.74
N VAL A 212 -11.30 -5.93 0.74
CA VAL A 212 -11.81 -7.07 -0.04
C VAL A 212 -13.26 -7.38 0.33
N ARG A 213 -13.57 -7.44 1.63
CA ARG A 213 -14.95 -7.69 2.10
C ARG A 213 -15.94 -6.65 1.60
N ARG A 214 -15.54 -5.38 1.50
CA ARG A 214 -16.41 -4.29 1.01
C ARG A 214 -16.53 -4.28 -0.51
N ASN A 215 -15.50 -4.74 -1.22
CA ASN A 215 -15.36 -4.61 -2.68
C ASN A 215 -15.13 -5.97 -3.35
N TRP A 216 -15.87 -7.00 -2.94
CA TRP A 216 -15.64 -8.39 -3.38
C TRP A 216 -15.66 -8.55 -4.91
N GLN A 217 -16.66 -7.97 -5.57
CA GLN A 217 -16.80 -8.07 -7.04
C GLN A 217 -15.60 -7.44 -7.76
N GLU A 218 -15.14 -6.27 -7.32
CA GLU A 218 -13.97 -5.60 -7.88
C GLU A 218 -12.69 -6.41 -7.61
N PHE A 219 -12.57 -7.01 -6.42
CA PHE A 219 -11.47 -7.91 -6.09
C PHE A 219 -11.41 -9.10 -7.06
N VAL A 220 -12.53 -9.78 -7.29
CA VAL A 220 -12.64 -10.90 -8.23
C VAL A 220 -12.25 -10.47 -9.66
N LEU A 221 -12.80 -9.35 -10.14
CA LEU A 221 -12.50 -8.80 -11.46
C LEU A 221 -11.01 -8.46 -11.61
N CYS A 222 -10.42 -7.81 -10.62
CA CYS A 222 -9.00 -7.43 -10.61
C CYS A 222 -8.05 -8.64 -10.52
N CYS A 223 -8.40 -9.65 -9.72
CA CYS A 223 -7.61 -10.88 -9.61
C CYS A 223 -7.57 -11.64 -10.95
N GLY A 224 -8.70 -11.67 -11.66
CA GLY A 224 -8.82 -12.38 -12.93
C GLY A 224 -8.39 -13.84 -12.78
N ARG A 225 -7.35 -14.25 -13.52
CA ARG A 225 -6.84 -15.63 -13.51
C ARG A 225 -6.12 -16.02 -12.22
N GLU A 226 -5.69 -15.06 -11.42
CA GLU A 226 -4.94 -15.30 -10.18
C GLU A 226 -5.85 -15.50 -8.97
N LEU A 227 -7.18 -15.45 -9.17
CA LEU A 227 -8.14 -15.53 -8.07
C LEU A 227 -7.96 -16.82 -7.27
N ASP A 228 -7.88 -17.96 -7.96
CA ASP A 228 -7.79 -19.28 -7.31
C ASP A 228 -6.49 -19.43 -6.52
N ASP A 229 -5.37 -19.00 -7.08
CA ASP A 229 -4.06 -19.03 -6.41
C ASP A 229 -4.04 -18.08 -5.19
N THR A 230 -4.58 -16.86 -5.35
CA THR A 230 -4.67 -15.87 -4.27
C THR A 230 -5.56 -16.38 -3.13
N MET A 231 -6.72 -16.94 -3.45
CA MET A 231 -7.63 -17.50 -2.46
C MET A 231 -7.04 -18.75 -1.79
N THR A 232 -6.33 -19.60 -2.54
CA THR A 232 -5.62 -20.76 -1.97
C THR A 232 -4.63 -20.31 -0.90
N VAL A 233 -3.86 -19.24 -1.13
CA VAL A 233 -2.93 -18.68 -0.13
C VAL A 233 -3.69 -18.16 1.09
N LEU A 234 -4.76 -17.38 0.90
CA LEU A 234 -5.55 -16.84 2.00
C LEU A 234 -6.22 -17.94 2.85
N ILE A 235 -6.74 -18.99 2.22
CA ILE A 235 -7.36 -20.14 2.89
C ILE A 235 -6.30 -20.93 3.67
N ARG A 236 -5.14 -21.21 3.07
CA ARG A 236 -4.04 -21.91 3.78
C ARG A 236 -3.52 -21.10 4.96
N LEU A 237 -3.36 -19.79 4.80
CA LEU A 237 -3.01 -18.88 5.89
C LEU A 237 -4.06 -18.93 7.01
N ARG A 238 -5.35 -18.87 6.68
CA ARG A 238 -6.44 -19.01 7.66
C ARG A 238 -6.33 -20.30 8.45
N LEU A 239 -6.16 -21.44 7.77
CA LEU A 239 -6.01 -22.74 8.41
C LEU A 239 -4.76 -22.81 9.30
N ALA A 240 -3.67 -22.17 8.91
CA ALA A 240 -2.45 -22.11 9.71
C ALA A 240 -2.65 -21.28 10.99
N ILE A 241 -3.28 -20.11 10.87
CA ILE A 241 -3.65 -19.27 12.02
C ILE A 241 -4.57 -20.04 12.98
N ASP A 242 -5.60 -20.72 12.46
CA ASP A 242 -6.55 -21.49 13.27
C ASP A 242 -5.86 -22.62 14.07
N ARG A 243 -4.91 -23.32 13.45
CA ARG A 243 -4.07 -24.34 14.13
C ARG A 243 -3.23 -23.76 15.27
N LEU A 244 -2.74 -22.52 15.14
CA LEU A 244 -1.97 -21.86 16.19
C LEU A 244 -2.88 -21.33 17.30
N VAL A 245 -4.03 -20.76 16.95
CA VAL A 245 -5.03 -20.24 17.90
C VAL A 245 -5.61 -21.37 18.76
N SER A 246 -5.98 -22.50 18.16
CA SER A 246 -6.49 -23.68 18.88
C SER A 246 -5.49 -24.26 19.89
N LYS A 247 -4.19 -24.04 19.66
CA LYS A 247 -3.10 -24.43 20.57
C LYS A 247 -2.64 -23.31 21.50
N ALA A 248 -3.29 -22.13 21.46
CA ALA A 248 -2.89 -20.93 22.19
C ALA A 248 -1.41 -20.50 21.94
N LEU A 249 -0.90 -20.74 20.71
CA LEU A 249 0.47 -20.43 20.30
C LEU A 249 0.60 -19.10 19.56
N PHE A 250 -0.51 -18.45 19.24
CA PHE A 250 -0.48 -17.17 18.52
C PHE A 250 -0.13 -16.02 19.49
N PRO A 251 0.82 -15.13 19.17
CA PRO A 251 1.37 -14.16 20.12
C PRO A 251 0.38 -13.08 20.60
N TYR A 252 -0.76 -12.92 19.92
CA TYR A 252 -1.77 -11.91 20.21
C TYR A 252 -3.16 -12.33 19.70
N ASN A 253 -4.18 -11.52 19.96
CA ASN A 253 -5.55 -11.80 19.52
C ASN A 253 -5.74 -11.54 18.02
N ILE A 254 -5.53 -12.58 17.20
CA ILE A 254 -5.68 -12.56 15.74
C ILE A 254 -7.12 -12.75 15.23
N ASN A 255 -8.09 -12.97 16.13
CA ASN A 255 -9.48 -13.29 15.77
C ASN A 255 -10.15 -12.32 14.78
N PRO A 256 -9.93 -10.98 14.84
CA PRO A 256 -10.51 -10.08 13.85
C PRO A 256 -10.06 -10.36 12.41
N VAL A 257 -8.79 -10.73 12.23
CA VAL A 257 -8.23 -11.13 10.92
C VAL A 257 -8.79 -12.49 10.51
N LEU A 258 -8.81 -13.45 11.43
CA LEU A 258 -9.32 -14.79 11.19
C LEU A 258 -10.77 -14.77 10.66
N ARG A 259 -11.65 -13.99 11.32
CA ARG A 259 -13.05 -13.80 10.88
C ARG A 259 -13.19 -13.17 9.49
N LEU A 260 -12.27 -12.28 9.12
CA LEU A 260 -12.29 -11.67 7.79
C LEU A 260 -11.83 -12.65 6.71
N LEU A 261 -10.84 -13.49 7.02
CA LEU A 261 -10.41 -14.58 6.12
C LEU A 261 -11.54 -15.58 5.88
N GLU A 262 -12.22 -16.02 6.95
CA GLU A 262 -13.42 -16.88 6.85
C GLU A 262 -14.50 -16.24 5.96
N LYS A 263 -14.68 -14.92 6.09
CA LYS A 263 -15.66 -14.22 5.25
C LYS A 263 -15.27 -14.18 3.78
N CYS A 264 -13.99 -13.96 3.47
CA CYS A 264 -13.49 -13.99 2.09
C CYS A 264 -13.64 -15.39 1.48
N GLU A 265 -13.33 -16.45 2.24
CA GLU A 265 -13.55 -17.84 1.82
C GLU A 265 -15.03 -18.11 1.54
N SER A 266 -15.94 -17.68 2.42
CA SER A 266 -17.38 -17.86 2.20
C SER A 266 -17.89 -17.17 0.93
N PHE A 267 -17.28 -16.05 0.53
CA PHE A 267 -17.62 -15.37 -0.72
C PHE A 267 -17.07 -16.10 -1.94
N TYR A 268 -15.88 -16.68 -1.82
CA TYR A 268 -15.26 -17.47 -2.88
C TYR A 268 -16.03 -18.77 -3.13
N GLU A 269 -16.33 -19.55 -2.09
CA GLU A 269 -17.11 -20.79 -2.20
C GLU A 269 -18.50 -20.53 -2.80
N GLY A 270 -19.21 -19.49 -2.31
CA GLY A 270 -20.51 -19.09 -2.85
C GLY A 270 -20.48 -18.58 -4.30
N SER A 271 -19.29 -18.26 -4.84
CA SER A 271 -19.10 -17.91 -6.25
C SER A 271 -18.80 -19.13 -7.13
N VAL A 272 -18.33 -20.23 -6.55
CA VAL A 272 -18.05 -21.51 -7.25
C VAL A 272 -19.31 -22.37 -7.35
N ASP A 273 -20.23 -22.24 -6.39
CA ASP A 273 -21.49 -22.99 -6.34
C ASP A 273 -22.63 -22.41 -7.22
N ASN A 274 -22.40 -21.28 -7.91
CA ASN A 274 -23.36 -20.63 -8.83
C ASN A 274 -22.86 -20.69 -10.28
#